data_AF-A0AAV8YAE4-F1
#
_entry.id   AF-A0AAV8YAE4-F1
#
_cell.length_a   1.000
_cell.length_b   1.000
_cell.length_c   1.000
_cell.angle_alpha   90.00
_cell.angle_beta   90.00
_cell.angle_gamma   90.00
#
_symmetry.space_group_name_H-M   'P 1'
#
loop_
_entity.id
_entity.type
_entity.pdbx_description
1 polymer ?
#
loop_
_entity_poly.entity_id
_entity_poly.type
_entity_poly.pdbx_seq_one_letter_code
_entity_poly.pdbx_strand_id
1 'polypeptide(L)'
;MSTRSKKDEGVEELINRYNKRNTLRFTGCTERGAENIADLILDIINNNLNVSCDKYEIDAAFQIGKTNLTKQRYDLLQAAKKKLGKNRAWSTAGKIYVLDAESNKKRYVESLNEL
;
A
#
# COMPACT_ATOMS: atom_id res chain seq x y z
N MET A 1 -5.01 6.79 -43.62
CA MET A 1 -4.31 5.69 -42.93
C MET A 1 -3.20 6.31 -42.10
N SER A 2 -3.37 6.33 -40.77
CA SER A 2 -2.42 6.98 -39.85
C SER A 2 -1.27 6.02 -39.53
N THR A 3 -0.06 6.36 -39.95
CA THR A 3 1.15 5.59 -39.63
C THR A 3 1.57 5.88 -38.20
N ARG A 4 1.12 5.07 -37.24
CA ARG A 4 1.59 5.09 -35.85
C ARG A 4 3.10 4.80 -35.84
N SER A 5 3.85 5.58 -35.07
CA SER A 5 5.30 5.44 -34.93
C SER A 5 5.61 4.12 -34.20
N LYS A 6 6.55 3.33 -34.70
CA LYS A 6 7.01 2.06 -34.07
C LYS A 6 7.45 2.22 -32.61
N LYS A 7 7.77 3.45 -32.19
CA LYS A 7 8.13 3.78 -30.80
C LYS A 7 6.94 3.70 -29.83
N ASP A 8 5.74 4.01 -30.31
CA ASP A 8 4.52 4.04 -29.49
C ASP A 8 3.95 2.63 -29.26
N GLU A 9 4.15 1.73 -30.23
CA GLU A 9 3.75 0.32 -30.11
C GLU A 9 4.50 -0.41 -28.98
N GLY A 10 5.80 -0.15 -28.79
CA GLY A 10 6.57 -0.78 -27.72
C GLY A 10 6.16 -0.33 -26.31
N VAL A 11 5.70 0.92 -26.18
CA VAL A 11 5.23 1.46 -24.89
C VAL A 11 3.84 0.92 -24.55
N GLU A 12 2.91 0.90 -25.52
CA GLU A 12 1.60 0.28 -25.33
C GLU A 12 1.72 -1.22 -24.99
N GLU A 13 2.67 -1.93 -25.60
CA GLU A 13 2.91 -3.34 -25.31
C GLU A 13 3.44 -3.57 -23.88
N LEU A 14 4.37 -2.74 -23.42
CA LEU A 14 4.86 -2.79 -22.03
C LEU A 14 3.74 -2.51 -21.03
N ILE A 15 2.89 -1.52 -21.30
CA ILE A 15 1.73 -1.19 -20.45
C ILE A 15 0.73 -2.35 -20.44
N ASN A 16 0.46 -2.97 -21.60
CA ASN A 16 -0.44 -4.13 -21.68
C ASN A 16 0.13 -5.37 -20.96
N ARG A 17 1.44 -5.60 -21.02
CA ARG A 17 2.09 -6.67 -20.25
C ARG A 17 2.03 -6.38 -18.76
N TYR A 18 2.24 -5.14 -18.36
CA TYR A 18 2.12 -4.69 -16.96
C TYR A 18 0.70 -4.94 -16.41
N ASN A 19 -0.32 -4.65 -17.21
CA ASN A 19 -1.74 -4.89 -16.87
C ASN A 19 -2.14 -6.36 -16.84
N LYS A 20 -1.34 -7.27 -17.43
CA LYS A 20 -1.58 -8.71 -17.47
C LYS A 20 -0.75 -9.50 -16.44
N ARG A 21 -0.01 -8.84 -15.54
CA ARG A 21 0.80 -9.56 -14.55
C ARG A 21 -0.06 -10.29 -13.54
N ASN A 22 0.24 -11.58 -13.34
CA ASN A 22 -0.24 -12.35 -12.20
C ASN A 22 0.31 -11.70 -10.93
N THR A 23 -0.55 -10.94 -10.24
CA THR A 23 -0.17 -10.24 -9.02
C THR A 23 -0.71 -11.01 -7.83
N LEU A 24 0.19 -11.41 -6.94
CA LEU A 24 -0.19 -11.98 -5.65
C LEU A 24 -0.26 -10.88 -4.60
N ARG A 25 -1.28 -10.95 -3.75
CA ARG A 25 -1.44 -10.03 -2.63
C ARG A 25 -1.33 -10.79 -1.33
N PHE A 26 -0.32 -10.45 -0.54
CA PHE A 26 -0.13 -10.99 0.81
C PHE A 26 -0.74 -10.03 1.84
N THR A 27 -1.46 -10.58 2.82
CA THR A 27 -2.10 -9.82 3.91
C THR A 27 -1.83 -10.50 5.25
N GLY A 28 -1.79 -9.73 6.33
CA GLY A 28 -1.49 -10.28 7.66
C GLY A 28 -0.01 -10.54 7.91
N CYS A 29 0.88 -10.10 7.02
CA CYS A 29 2.32 -10.15 7.22
C CYS A 29 2.71 -9.18 8.34
N THR A 30 3.46 -9.67 9.32
CA THR A 30 4.00 -8.83 10.39
C THR A 30 5.06 -7.89 9.82
N GLU A 31 4.89 -6.58 10.00
CA GLU A 31 5.91 -5.62 9.60
C GLU A 31 7.11 -5.70 10.55
N ARG A 32 8.31 -5.81 9.98
CA ARG A 32 9.57 -5.63 10.72
C ARG A 32 10.33 -4.47 10.07
N GLY A 33 10.88 -3.58 10.90
CA GLY A 33 11.48 -2.33 10.43
C GLY A 33 12.72 -2.56 9.56
N ALA A 34 12.83 -1.80 8.47
CA ALA A 34 13.94 -1.81 7.50
C ALA A 34 14.13 -3.09 6.67
N GLU A 35 13.13 -3.98 6.60
CA GLU A 35 13.21 -5.16 5.75
C GLU A 35 13.05 -4.84 4.26
N ASN A 36 13.81 -5.58 3.45
CA ASN A 36 13.59 -5.66 2.03
C ASN A 36 12.31 -6.47 1.76
N ILE A 37 11.33 -5.84 1.11
CA ILE A 37 10.00 -6.43 0.87
C ILE A 37 10.12 -7.68 -0.02
N ALA A 38 11.06 -7.71 -0.96
CA ALA A 38 11.25 -8.87 -1.82
C ALA A 38 11.70 -10.09 -1.00
N ASP A 39 12.63 -9.90 -0.07
CA ASP A 39 13.15 -10.97 0.79
C ASP A 39 12.04 -11.52 1.70
N LEU A 40 11.20 -10.64 2.27
CA LEU A 40 10.02 -11.07 3.05
C LEU A 40 9.05 -11.91 2.22
N ILE A 41 8.79 -11.52 0.97
CA ILE A 41 7.90 -12.28 0.07
C ILE A 41 8.52 -13.64 -0.27
N LEU A 42 9.82 -13.70 -0.56
CA LEU A 42 10.53 -14.96 -0.81
C LEU A 42 10.45 -15.89 0.39
N ASP A 43 10.63 -15.37 1.60
CA ASP A 43 10.51 -16.16 2.83
C ASP A 43 9.10 -16.73 2.99
N ILE A 44 8.06 -15.95 2.70
CA ILE A 44 6.67 -16.43 2.77
C ILE A 44 6.42 -17.51 1.71
N ILE A 45 6.84 -17.30 0.46
CA ILE A 45 6.61 -18.26 -0.62
C ILE A 45 7.35 -19.57 -0.35
N ASN A 46 8.63 -19.50 0.00
CA ASN A 46 9.46 -20.67 0.23
C ASN A 46 9.04 -21.42 1.50
N ASN A 47 8.84 -20.72 2.62
CA ASN A 47 8.61 -21.39 3.92
C ASN A 47 7.14 -21.71 4.19
N ASN A 48 6.19 -20.87 3.74
CA ASN A 48 4.78 -21.05 4.08
C ASN A 48 4.00 -21.74 2.96
N LEU A 49 4.36 -21.50 1.69
CA LEU A 49 3.70 -22.13 0.55
C LEU A 49 4.46 -23.37 0.06
N ASN A 50 5.70 -23.58 0.53
CA ASN A 50 6.59 -24.67 0.10
C ASN A 50 6.80 -24.69 -1.43
N VAL A 51 6.89 -23.49 -2.02
CA VAL A 51 7.18 -23.31 -3.45
C VAL A 51 8.59 -22.76 -3.55
N SER A 52 9.49 -23.49 -4.22
CA SER A 52 10.84 -23.00 -4.49
C SER A 52 10.76 -21.80 -5.42
N CYS A 53 11.11 -20.63 -4.91
CA CYS A 53 11.11 -19.38 -5.65
C CYS A 53 12.41 -18.60 -5.41
N ASP A 54 13.00 -18.08 -6.48
CA ASP A 54 14.19 -17.24 -6.44
C ASP A 54 13.88 -15.73 -6.60
N LYS A 55 14.83 -14.88 -6.23
CA LYS A 55 14.65 -13.42 -6.29
C LYS A 55 14.49 -12.85 -7.70
N TYR A 56 14.93 -13.57 -8.74
CA TYR A 56 14.85 -13.12 -10.13
C TYR A 56 13.48 -13.43 -10.74
N GLU A 57 12.71 -14.34 -10.14
CA GLU A 57 11.32 -14.61 -10.49
C GLU A 57 10.35 -13.53 -9.98
N ILE A 58 10.78 -12.71 -9.00
CA ILE A 58 10.02 -11.55 -8.52
C ILE A 58 10.43 -10.32 -9.33
N ASP A 59 9.56 -9.93 -10.26
CA ASP A 59 9.79 -8.74 -11.06
C ASP A 59 9.64 -7.43 -10.26
N ALA A 60 8.65 -7.34 -9.36
CA ALA A 60 8.46 -6.20 -8.49
C ALA A 60 7.76 -6.57 -7.18
N ALA A 61 8.20 -5.96 -6.09
CA ALA A 61 7.62 -6.11 -4.76
C ALA A 61 7.43 -4.74 -4.11
N PHE A 62 6.24 -4.47 -3.60
CA PHE A 62 5.93 -3.21 -2.92
C PHE A 62 4.87 -3.43 -1.85
N GLN A 63 4.96 -2.62 -0.79
CA GLN A 63 4.00 -2.64 0.30
C GLN A 63 2.83 -1.73 -0.07
N ILE A 64 1.63 -2.29 -0.13
CA ILE A 64 0.41 -1.51 -0.37
C ILE A 64 -0.05 -0.90 0.95
N GLY A 65 -0.35 0.39 0.95
CA GLY A 65 -0.93 1.07 2.11
C GLY A 65 0.08 1.52 3.15
N LYS A 66 1.40 1.42 2.88
CA LYS A 66 2.40 2.17 3.65
C LYS A 66 2.11 3.65 3.40
N THR A 67 1.38 4.24 4.33
CA THR A 67 1.07 5.66 4.22
C THR A 67 2.37 6.41 4.50
N ASN A 68 2.88 7.09 3.47
CA ASN A 68 3.93 8.10 3.62
C ASN A 68 3.35 9.29 4.39
N LEU A 69 2.95 9.05 5.63
CA LEU A 69 2.63 10.11 6.56
C LEU A 69 3.95 10.71 7.00
N THR A 70 4.02 12.02 6.99
CA THR A 70 5.04 12.72 7.76
C THR A 70 4.92 12.30 9.22
N LYS A 71 6.00 12.38 10.00
CA LYS A 71 5.97 12.05 11.44
C LYS A 71 4.80 12.73 12.16
N GLN A 72 4.57 14.01 11.89
CA GLN A 72 3.44 14.77 12.45
C GLN A 72 2.08 14.15 12.11
N ARG A 73 1.87 13.72 10.85
CA ARG A 73 0.62 13.07 10.46
C ARG A 73 0.51 11.66 11.06
N TYR A 74 1.61 10.93 11.18
CA TYR A 74 1.60 9.65 11.88
C TYR A 74 1.17 9.82 13.35
N ASP A 75 1.73 10.80 14.05
CA ASP A 75 1.39 11.11 15.43
C ASP A 75 -0.09 11.52 15.57
N LEU A 76 -0.61 12.33 14.63
CA LEU A 76 -2.03 12.68 14.57
C LEU A 76 -2.93 11.45 14.36
N LEU A 77 -2.55 10.52 13.49
CA LEU A 77 -3.30 9.28 13.28
C LEU A 77 -3.30 8.40 14.53
N GLN A 78 -2.18 8.30 15.24
CA GLN A 78 -2.10 7.54 16.50
C GLN A 78 -2.96 8.18 17.59
N ALA A 79 -2.93 9.51 17.72
CA ALA A 79 -3.79 10.24 18.64
C ALA A 79 -5.28 10.02 18.31
N ALA A 80 -5.65 10.08 17.03
CA ALA A 80 -7.01 9.81 16.56
C ALA A 80 -7.47 8.39 16.91
N LYS A 81 -6.64 7.38 16.64
CA LYS A 81 -6.92 5.98 16.98
C LYS A 81 -7.04 5.75 18.49
N LYS A 82 -6.24 6.45 19.29
CA LYS A 82 -6.31 6.39 20.76
C LYS A 82 -7.61 7.02 21.29
N LYS A 83 -8.02 8.16 20.72
CA LYS A 83 -9.21 8.91 21.16
C LYS A 83 -10.53 8.28 20.69
N LEU A 84 -10.60 7.85 19.44
CA LEU A 84 -11.85 7.39 18.80
C LEU A 84 -11.91 5.86 18.64
N GLY A 85 -10.79 5.17 18.78
CA GLY A 85 -10.70 3.72 18.56
C GLY A 85 -10.08 3.35 17.21
N LYS A 86 -9.42 2.19 17.15
CA LYS A 86 -8.58 1.76 16.01
C LYS A 86 -9.32 1.71 14.67
N ASN A 87 -10.60 1.35 14.68
CA ASN A 87 -11.42 1.21 13.47
C ASN A 87 -12.13 2.51 13.04
N ARG A 88 -12.07 3.57 13.87
CA ARG A 88 -12.71 4.86 13.58
C ARG A 88 -11.75 5.89 13.01
N ALA A 89 -10.46 5.57 12.88
CA ALA A 89 -9.46 6.47 12.32
C ALA A 89 -8.51 5.71 11.37
N TRP A 90 -8.36 6.22 10.15
CA TRP A 90 -7.49 5.66 9.13
C TRP A 90 -6.89 6.77 8.27
N SER A 91 -5.87 6.44 7.51
CA SER A 91 -5.23 7.35 6.58
C SER A 91 -5.37 6.86 5.15
N THR A 92 -5.60 7.76 4.21
CA THR A 92 -5.57 7.46 2.77
C THR A 92 -4.97 8.65 2.01
N ALA A 93 -4.10 8.37 1.04
CA ALA A 93 -3.38 9.39 0.26
C ALA A 93 -2.72 10.49 1.14
N GLY A 94 -2.13 10.09 2.27
CA GLY A 94 -1.49 11.00 3.22
C GLY A 94 -2.46 11.84 4.07
N LYS A 95 -3.77 11.78 3.86
CA LYS A 95 -4.78 12.47 4.66
C LYS A 95 -5.31 11.56 5.77
N ILE A 96 -5.72 12.14 6.90
CA ILE A 96 -6.25 11.39 8.05
C ILE A 96 -7.75 11.60 8.14
N TYR A 97 -8.48 10.50 8.12
CA TYR A 97 -9.93 10.48 8.20
C TYR A 97 -10.36 9.87 9.52
N VAL A 98 -11.41 10.44 10.09
CA VAL A 98 -12.08 9.93 11.29
C VAL A 98 -13.57 9.75 11.04
N LEU A 99 -14.15 8.78 11.74
CA LEU A 99 -15.59 8.53 11.76
C LEU A 99 -16.18 9.16 13.02
N ASP A 100 -16.97 10.22 12.83
CA ASP A 100 -17.63 10.95 13.92
C ASP A 100 -18.55 10.02 14.72
N ALA A 101 -18.49 10.13 16.05
CA ALA A 101 -19.20 9.27 16.99
C ALA A 101 -20.72 9.41 16.86
N GLU A 102 -21.19 10.64 16.63
CA GLU A 102 -22.61 10.97 16.62
C GLU A 102 -23.22 10.77 15.24
N SER A 103 -22.60 11.35 14.21
CA SER A 103 -23.16 11.36 12.86
C SER A 103 -22.82 10.11 12.03
N ASN A 104 -21.86 9.29 12.47
CA ASN A 104 -21.25 8.21 11.66
C ASN A 104 -20.81 8.68 10.27
N LYS A 105 -20.53 9.98 10.10
CA LYS A 105 -19.98 10.54 8.86
C LYS A 105 -18.47 10.55 8.94
N LYS A 106 -17.83 10.24 7.81
CA LYS A 106 -16.38 10.39 7.66
C LYS A 106 -16.04 11.88 7.51
N ARG A 107 -15.03 12.36 8.24
CA ARG A 107 -14.45 13.68 8.04
C ARG A 107 -12.93 13.61 8.04
N TYR A 108 -12.30 14.59 7.42
CA TYR A 108 -10.85 14.74 7.40
C TYR A 108 -10.41 15.65 8.54
N VAL A 109 -9.21 15.39 9.06
CA VAL A 109 -8.65 16.09 10.22
C VAL A 109 -7.23 16.52 9.89
N GLU A 110 -6.93 17.81 10.06
CA GLU A 110 -5.59 18.37 9.81
C GLU A 110 -4.76 18.50 11.08
N SER A 111 -5.43 18.65 12.21
CA SER A 111 -4.82 19.04 13.48
C SER A 111 -5.38 18.27 14.67
N LEU A 112 -4.61 18.22 15.76
CA LEU A 112 -5.03 17.58 17.01
C LEU A 112 -6.27 18.25 17.64
N ASN A 113 -6.46 19.55 17.39
CA ASN A 113 -7.58 20.33 17.95
C ASN A 113 -8.92 19.95 17.30
N GLU A 114 -8.88 19.39 16.10
CA GLU A 114 -10.06 18.95 15.35
C GLU A 114 -10.49 17.52 15.70
N LEU A 115 -9.69 16.74 16.44
CA LEU A 115 -10.07 15.41 16.92
C LEU A 115 -11.05 15.50 18.08
#